data_AF-X0PHT5-F1
#
_entry.id   AF-X0PHT5-F1
#
_cell.length_a   1.000
_cell.length_b   1.000
_cell.length_c   1.000
_cell.angle_alpha   90.00
_cell.angle_beta   90.00
_cell.angle_gamma   90.00
#
_symmetry.space_group_name_H-M   'P 1'
#
loop_
_entity.id
_entity.type
_entity.pdbx_description
1 polymer ?
#
loop_
_entity_poly.entity_id
_entity_poly.type
_entity_poly.pdbx_seq_one_letter_code
_entity_poly.pdbx_strand_id
1 'polypeptide(L)'
;MVKRVMADGGYTGENFAGLVQNMIGAEMIIAKQSDLKHGRITPQRWVVERSFSWLDKCRRLWRNCERYLQTSRIMVALAFIRLLLKRY
;
A
#
# COMPACT_ATOMS: atom_id res chain seq x y z
N MET A 1 14.40 -1.05 11.18
CA MET A 1 13.89 -1.84 10.04
C MET A 1 12.37 -1.92 10.07
N VAL A 2 11.74 -2.03 8.90
CA VAL A 2 10.28 -2.21 8.80
C VAL A 2 9.94 -3.62 9.29
N LYS A 3 9.05 -3.72 10.29
CA LYS A 3 8.69 -5.01 10.91
C LYS A 3 7.50 -5.68 10.23
N ARG A 4 6.56 -4.89 9.72
CA ARG A 4 5.28 -5.36 9.16
C ARG A 4 4.88 -4.54 7.94
N VAL A 5 4.34 -5.21 6.94
CA VAL A 5 3.81 -4.61 5.71
C VAL A 5 2.34 -5.00 5.58
N MET A 6 1.48 -4.00 5.39
CA MET A 6 0.05 -4.22 5.13
C MET A 6 -0.21 -4.21 3.63
N ALA A 7 -1.06 -5.13 3.17
CA ALA A 7 -1.50 -5.18 1.78
C ALA A 7 -2.99 -5.43 1.67
N ASP A 8 -3.54 -5.09 0.51
CA ASP A 8 -4.95 -5.34 0.19
C ASP A 8 -5.25 -6.84 -0.01
N GLY A 9 -6.52 -7.22 0.11
CA GLY A 9 -7.02 -8.58 -0.10
C GLY A 9 -6.67 -9.18 -1.47
N GLY A 10 -6.42 -8.37 -2.49
CA GLY A 10 -5.95 -8.84 -3.80
C GLY A 10 -4.56 -9.50 -3.78
N TYR A 11 -3.74 -9.25 -2.75
CA TYR A 11 -2.37 -9.74 -2.66
C TYR A 11 -2.21 -11.00 -1.79
N THR A 12 -3.24 -11.85 -1.72
CA THR A 12 -3.28 -13.00 -0.80
C THR A 12 -2.28 -14.14 -1.11
N GLY A 13 -1.50 -14.08 -2.19
CA GLY A 13 -0.60 -15.17 -2.61
C GLY A 13 0.66 -15.32 -1.75
N GLU A 14 1.02 -16.57 -1.42
CA GLU A 14 2.25 -16.91 -0.66
C GLU A 14 3.53 -16.41 -1.36
N ASN A 15 3.54 -16.43 -2.70
CA ASN A 15 4.66 -15.90 -3.48
C ASN A 15 4.94 -14.43 -3.15
N PHE A 16 3.88 -13.62 -2.97
CA PHE A 16 4.05 -12.21 -2.66
C PHE A 16 4.54 -11.99 -1.23
N ALA A 17 4.00 -12.73 -0.27
CA ALA A 17 4.47 -12.71 1.12
C ALA A 17 5.95 -13.12 1.22
N GLY A 18 6.35 -14.18 0.51
CA GLY A 18 7.75 -14.64 0.45
C GLY A 18 8.68 -13.61 -0.19
N LEU A 19 8.25 -12.93 -1.25
CA LEU A 19 9.01 -11.84 -1.87
C LEU A 19 9.22 -10.66 -0.92
N VAL A 20 8.19 -10.26 -0.17
CA VAL A 20 8.29 -9.18 0.82
C VAL A 20 9.23 -9.56 1.96
N GLN A 21 9.14 -10.80 2.45
CA GLN A 21 10.04 -11.32 3.48
C GLN A 21 11.49 -11.34 2.99
N ASN A 22 11.74 -11.78 1.75
CA ASN A 22 13.09 -11.84 1.19
C ASN A 22 13.68 -10.45 0.90
N MET A 23 12.88 -9.49 0.43
CA MET A 23 13.37 -8.16 0.10
C MET A 23 13.53 -7.24 1.32
N ILE A 24 12.61 -7.32 2.29
CA ILE A 24 12.47 -6.32 3.37
C ILE A 24 12.60 -6.97 4.75
N GLY A 25 12.49 -8.29 4.87
CA GLY A 25 12.50 -9.00 6.15
C GLY A 25 11.23 -8.79 6.99
N ALA A 26 10.14 -8.33 6.37
CA ALA A 26 8.94 -7.89 7.05
C ALA A 26 7.78 -8.89 6.89
N GLU A 27 7.03 -9.08 7.98
CA GLU A 27 5.82 -9.90 7.99
C GLU A 27 4.69 -9.20 7.22
N MET A 28 3.99 -9.95 6.37
CA MET A 28 2.87 -9.44 5.60
C MET A 28 1.54 -9.64 6.33
N ILE A 29 0.75 -8.57 6.44
CA ILE A 29 -0.61 -8.59 6.97
C ILE A 29 -1.58 -8.23 5.85
N ILE A 30 -2.50 -9.14 5.54
CA ILE A 30 -3.49 -8.95 4.48
C ILE A 30 -4.77 -8.37 5.07
N ALA A 31 -5.25 -7.27 4.50
CA ALA A 31 -6.51 -6.64 4.88
C ALA A 31 -7.71 -7.33 4.19
N LYS A 32 -8.10 -8.53 4.65
CA LYS A 32 -9.22 -9.30 4.07
C LYS A 32 -10.59 -8.76 4.48
N GLN A 33 -11.59 -8.97 3.60
CA GLN A 33 -13.00 -8.66 3.85
C GLN A 33 -13.67 -9.72 4.75
N SER A 34 -13.19 -10.96 4.73
CA SER A 34 -13.70 -12.05 5.59
C SER A 34 -13.44 -11.82 7.08
N ASP A 35 -12.56 -10.88 7.43
CA ASP A 35 -12.22 -10.54 8.82
C ASP A 35 -13.23 -9.58 9.48
N LEU A 36 -14.33 -9.25 8.77
CA LEU A 36 -15.49 -8.54 9.30
C LEU A 36 -16.17 -9.36 10.41
N LYS A 37 -15.59 -9.39 11.61
CA LYS A 37 -16.31 -9.85 12.80
C LYS A 37 -17.49 -8.88 13.03
N HIS A 38 -18.71 -9.35 12.82
CA HIS A 38 -19.97 -8.64 13.12
C HIS A 38 -20.24 -7.38 12.26
N GLY A 39 -19.77 -7.34 11.00
CA GLY A 39 -20.05 -6.22 10.10
C GLY A 39 -19.32 -4.92 10.44
N ARG A 40 -18.35 -4.95 11.37
CA ARG A 40 -17.45 -3.81 11.63
C ARG A 40 -16.19 -3.93 10.78
N ILE A 41 -15.90 -2.87 10.02
CA ILE A 41 -14.69 -2.74 9.22
C ILE A 41 -13.46 -2.84 10.14
N THR A 42 -12.57 -3.80 9.87
CA THR A 42 -11.32 -3.94 10.61
C THR A 42 -10.47 -2.67 10.46
N PRO A 43 -9.94 -2.06 11.55
CA PRO A 43 -9.20 -0.79 11.48
C PRO A 43 -7.95 -0.85 10.57
N GLN A 44 -7.43 -2.05 10.32
CA GLN A 44 -6.27 -2.26 9.44
C GLN A 44 -6.60 -1.98 7.97
N ARG A 45 -7.85 -2.21 7.51
CA ARG A 45 -8.30 -1.88 6.15
C ARG A 45 -8.23 -0.39 5.87
N TRP A 46 -8.68 0.42 6.82
CA TRP A 46 -8.69 1.87 6.68
C TRP A 46 -7.30 2.44 6.43
N VAL A 47 -6.23 1.79 6.88
CA VAL A 47 -4.87 2.24 6.61
C VAL A 47 -4.52 2.04 5.14
N VAL A 48 -4.84 0.86 4.59
CA VAL A 48 -4.57 0.51 3.17
C VAL A 48 -5.44 1.37 2.24
N GLU A 49 -6.75 1.42 2.47
CA GLU A 49 -7.69 2.19 1.63
C GLU A 49 -7.42 3.70 1.69
N ARG A 50 -7.08 4.24 2.86
CA ARG A 50 -6.70 5.65 3.01
C ARG A 50 -5.41 5.97 2.27
N SER A 51 -4.45 5.03 2.24
CA SER A 51 -3.22 5.19 1.47
C SER A 51 -3.52 5.29 -0.02
N PHE A 52 -4.42 4.46 -0.55
CA PHE A 52 -4.89 4.58 -1.93
C PHE A 52 -5.63 5.89 -2.19
N SER A 53 -6.47 6.35 -1.26
CA SER A 53 -7.17 7.64 -1.39
C SER A 53 -6.21 8.83 -1.48
N TRP A 54 -5.03 8.74 -0.85
CA TRP A 54 -4.00 9.78 -0.99
C TRP A 54 -3.30 9.76 -2.34
N LEU A 55 -3.08 8.57 -2.90
CA LEU A 55 -2.54 8.42 -4.25
C LEU A 55 -3.52 8.92 -5.31
N ASP A 56 -4.82 8.65 -5.12
CA ASP A 56 -5.89 9.12 -6.00
C ASP A 56 -5.94 10.66 -6.07
N LYS A 57 -5.71 11.34 -4.94
CA LYS A 57 -5.60 12.81 -4.88
C LYS A 57 -4.37 13.36 -5.62
N CYS A 58 -3.36 12.55 -5.91
CA CYS A 58 -2.23 12.95 -6.72
C CYS A 58 -2.57 12.81 -8.22
N ARG A 59 -3.10 13.88 -8.83
CA ARG A 59 -3.49 13.92 -10.26
C ARG A 59 -2.46 13.35 -11.23
N ARG A 60 -1.16 13.46 -10.92
CA ARG A 60 -0.08 12.90 -11.74
C ARG A 60 -0.06 11.37 -11.78
N LEU A 61 -0.58 10.69 -10.75
CA LEU A 61 -0.68 9.24 -10.66
C LEU A 61 -2.01 8.68 -11.19
N TRP A 62 -3.01 9.54 -11.44
CA TRP A 62 -4.36 9.15 -11.89
C TRP A 62 -4.36 8.36 -13.21
N ARG A 63 -3.48 8.73 -14.15
CA ARG A 63 -3.17 7.92 -15.33
C ARG A 63 -1.74 7.46 -15.20
N ASN A 64 -1.49 6.19 -15.51
CA ASN A 64 -0.14 5.65 -15.60
C ASN A 64 0.51 6.23 -16.86
N CYS A 65 0.92 7.50 -16.77
CA CYS A 65 1.48 8.29 -17.86
C CYS A 65 2.97 8.00 -18.06
N GLU A 66 3.59 7.27 -17.13
CA GLU A 66 5.02 6.99 -17.16
C GLU A 66 5.33 5.85 -18.14
N ARG A 67 6.29 6.09 -19.03
CA ARG A 67 6.73 5.09 -20.01
C ARG A 67 7.43 3.88 -19.38
N TYR A 68 8.08 4.10 -18.23
CA TYR A 68 8.88 3.08 -17.53
C TYR A 68 8.36 2.83 -16.12
N LEU A 69 8.34 1.55 -15.71
CA LEU A 69 7.96 1.11 -14.37
C LEU A 69 8.85 1.71 -13.26
N GLN A 70 10.12 1.97 -13.56
CA GLN A 70 11.01 2.60 -12.60
C GLN A 70 10.57 4.03 -12.29
N THR A 71 10.16 4.79 -13.31
CA THR A 71 9.68 6.16 -13.12
C THR A 71 8.36 6.17 -12.35
N SER A 72 7.43 5.27 -12.65
CA SER A 72 6.17 5.17 -11.89
C SER A 72 6.42 4.84 -10.41
N ARG A 73 7.37 3.94 -10.11
CA ARG A 73 7.78 3.64 -8.74
C ARG A 73 8.29 4.88 -8.00
N ILE A 74 9.13 5.70 -8.64
CA ILE A 74 9.65 6.94 -8.05
C ILE A 74 8.52 7.94 -7.80
N MET A 75 7.56 8.07 -8.73
CA MET A 75 6.44 8.98 -8.58
C MET A 75 5.53 8.63 -7.40
N VAL A 76 5.28 7.33 -7.17
CA VAL A 76 4.54 6.86 -5.99
C VAL A 76 5.29 7.21 -4.71
N ALA A 77 6.61 6.98 -4.67
CA ALA A 77 7.42 7.36 -3.51
C ALA A 77 7.38 8.87 -3.23
N LEU A 78 7.52 9.70 -4.28
CA LEU A 78 7.42 11.16 -4.17
C LEU A 78 6.05 11.62 -3.68
N ALA A 79 4.96 10.97 -4.09
CA ALA A 79 3.62 11.29 -3.59
C ALA A 79 3.52 11.09 -2.07
N PHE A 80 4.05 9.98 -1.55
CA PHE A 80 4.08 9.74 -0.10
C PHE A 80 5.04 10.68 0.64
N ILE A 81 6.21 11.01 0.07
CA ILE A 81 7.13 12.00 0.66
C ILE A 81 6.43 13.36 0.77
N ARG A 82 5.78 13.83 -0.30
CA ARG A 82 5.01 15.07 -0.30
C ARG A 82 3.89 15.06 0.74
N LEU A 83 3.23 13.92 0.94
CA LEU A 83 2.20 13.77 1.95
C LEU A 83 2.77 13.88 3.37
N LEU A 84 3.90 13.21 3.64
CA LEU A 84 4.57 13.29 4.94
C LEU A 84 5.02 14.72 5.22
N LEU A 85 5.65 15.39 4.25
CA LEU A 85 6.11 16.79 4.37
C LEU A 85 4.98 17.80 4.58
N LYS A 86 3.73 17.49 4.20
CA LYS A 86 2.58 18.36 4.47
C LYS A 86 1.97 18.14 5.85
N ARG A 87 2.27 17.02 6.47
CA ARG A 87 1.64 16.58 7.72
C ARG A 87 2.50 16.93 8.94
N TYR A 88 3.80 17.04 8.74
CA TYR A 88 4.76 17.67 9.65
C TYR A 88 4.92 19.15 9.28
#